data_AF-A0A1V4RML2-F1
#
_entry.id   AF-A0A1V4RML2-F1
#
_cell.length_a   1.000
_cell.length_b   1.000
_cell.length_c   1.000
_cell.angle_alpha   90.00
_cell.angle_beta   90.00
_cell.angle_gamma   90.00
#
_symmetry.space_group_name_H-M   'P 1'
#
loop_
_entity.id
_entity.type
_entity.pdbx_description
1 polymer ?
#
loop_
_entity_poly.entity_id
_entity_poly.type
_entity_poly.pdbx_seq_one_letter_code
_entity_poly.pdbx_strand_id
1 'polypeptide(L)'
;MVIFLNNHDFRDPGQPVDNDPILGYAYLLTNNQIGLPCVYYYDYYNGGLKNQIDALITVHKKYIFGASSRDYLSRFSTPYSQNFISGGASTTLIYQLMGTASGQDVIVAINYAGDTLKIDQGINTTNISTGDVFVDVLGNSEYPFAVVNGNNQVYIELPPRSYSVWVKGVLLKSKIFLEGAYDSQTHRMRTDLNSKALIPLQSPFTENQRSVEAVPANVVDWVLVQLRLAPQTTAIASRSVFLDKTGNLVETDGSTRDIPFPVAAGSYYLVVRHRNHLAGMSSQAISLGSTASLYDFTTSENRFYGSNGAASLEPTVWGPFSVRQKRLSSFRQLQSALIMFSNSW
;
A
#
# COMPACT_ATOMS: atom_id res chain seq x y z
N MET A 1 -1.25 -32.03 -5.06
CA MET A 1 -0.89 -31.71 -6.46
C MET A 1 0.17 -30.62 -6.44
N VAL A 2 1.29 -30.84 -7.15
CA VAL A 2 2.33 -29.82 -7.34
C VAL A 2 2.13 -29.22 -8.73
N ILE A 3 2.17 -27.90 -8.83
CA ILE A 3 2.00 -27.15 -10.07
C ILE A 3 3.28 -26.37 -10.37
N PHE A 4 3.66 -26.26 -11.64
CA PHE A 4 4.87 -25.55 -12.07
C PHE A 4 4.66 -24.96 -13.46
N LEU A 5 5.48 -23.95 -13.80
CA LEU A 5 5.46 -23.33 -15.12
C LEU A 5 6.45 -24.00 -16.08
N ASN A 6 7.72 -24.08 -15.65
CA ASN A 6 8.83 -24.68 -16.38
C ASN A 6 9.59 -25.66 -15.48
N ASN A 7 10.39 -26.53 -16.09
CA ASN A 7 11.34 -27.38 -15.39
C ASN A 7 12.54 -27.72 -16.31
N HIS A 8 13.47 -28.54 -15.81
CA HIS A 8 14.68 -28.93 -16.52
C HIS A 8 14.47 -29.93 -17.68
N ASP A 9 13.25 -30.44 -17.86
CA ASP A 9 12.90 -31.39 -18.93
C ASP A 9 12.34 -30.69 -20.17
N PHE A 10 11.91 -29.43 -20.06
CA PHE A 10 11.48 -28.61 -21.19
C PHE A 10 12.71 -28.07 -21.94
N ARG A 11 13.20 -28.85 -22.91
CA ARG A 11 14.48 -28.60 -23.60
C ARG A 11 14.32 -28.24 -25.07
N ASP A 12 13.19 -28.58 -25.69
CA ASP A 12 12.94 -28.32 -27.10
C ASP A 12 12.18 -26.99 -27.30
N PRO A 13 12.39 -26.31 -28.45
CA PRO A 13 11.67 -25.08 -28.78
C PRO A 13 10.14 -25.24 -28.64
N GLY A 14 9.52 -24.31 -27.91
CA GLY A 14 8.07 -24.29 -27.68
C GLY A 14 7.58 -25.17 -26.53
N GLN A 15 8.46 -25.94 -25.86
CA GLN A 15 8.13 -26.62 -24.62
C GLN A 15 8.10 -25.65 -23.42
N PRO A 16 9.16 -24.87 -23.15
CA PRO A 16 9.12 -23.91 -22.05
C PRO A 16 8.27 -22.69 -22.38
N VAL A 17 7.69 -22.09 -21.33
CA VAL A 17 7.05 -20.78 -21.39
C VAL A 17 8.14 -19.72 -21.25
N ASP A 18 8.65 -19.25 -22.39
CA ASP A 18 9.74 -18.26 -22.43
C ASP A 18 9.25 -16.82 -22.56
N ASN A 19 8.05 -16.62 -23.13
CA ASN A 19 7.48 -15.29 -23.32
C ASN A 19 6.63 -14.90 -22.10
N ASP A 20 7.04 -13.83 -21.42
CA ASP A 20 6.40 -13.30 -20.20
C ASP A 20 6.10 -14.38 -19.12
N PRO A 21 7.07 -15.24 -18.74
CA PRO A 21 6.87 -16.32 -17.76
C PRO A 21 6.29 -15.83 -16.43
N ILE A 22 6.54 -14.56 -16.09
CA ILE A 22 5.99 -13.96 -14.87
C ILE A 22 4.45 -13.95 -14.84
N LEU A 23 3.76 -13.89 -15.98
CA LEU A 23 2.29 -13.99 -16.02
C LEU A 23 1.79 -15.37 -15.58
N GLY A 24 2.54 -16.42 -15.94
CA GLY A 24 2.30 -17.77 -15.45
C GLY A 24 2.53 -17.87 -13.94
N TYR A 25 3.65 -17.33 -13.44
CA TYR A 25 3.92 -17.29 -12.00
C TYR A 25 2.91 -16.46 -11.22
N ALA A 26 2.40 -15.36 -11.79
CA ALA A 26 1.34 -14.57 -11.17
C ALA A 26 0.12 -15.45 -10.88
N TYR A 27 -0.31 -16.26 -11.84
CA TYR A 27 -1.40 -17.22 -11.63
C TYR A 27 -1.06 -18.31 -10.61
N LEU A 28 0.09 -18.99 -10.76
CA LEU A 28 0.48 -20.10 -9.89
C LEU A 28 0.66 -19.67 -8.42
N LEU A 29 1.27 -18.50 -8.19
CA LEU A 29 1.59 -18.01 -6.85
C LEU A 29 0.44 -17.24 -6.21
N THR A 30 -0.59 -16.83 -6.95
CA THR A 30 -1.74 -16.12 -6.35
C THR A 30 -3.03 -16.94 -6.39
N ASN A 31 -2.99 -18.20 -6.78
CA ASN A 31 -4.14 -19.10 -6.75
C ASN A 31 -3.82 -20.33 -5.89
N ASN A 32 -4.03 -20.22 -4.57
CA ASN A 32 -3.79 -21.33 -3.65
C ASN A 32 -4.78 -22.51 -3.80
N GLN A 33 -5.80 -22.37 -4.66
CA GLN A 33 -6.84 -23.40 -4.86
C GLN A 33 -6.47 -24.45 -5.91
N ILE A 34 -5.36 -24.26 -6.64
CA ILE A 34 -4.96 -25.16 -7.73
C ILE A 34 -3.77 -26.06 -7.37
N GLY A 35 -3.22 -25.97 -6.16
CA GLY A 35 -2.14 -26.85 -5.71
C GLY A 35 -0.94 -26.10 -5.12
N LEU A 36 0.13 -26.85 -4.85
CA LEU A 36 1.38 -26.32 -4.30
C LEU A 36 2.28 -25.81 -5.43
N PRO A 37 2.56 -24.50 -5.53
CA PRO A 37 3.38 -23.95 -6.59
C PRO A 37 4.86 -24.30 -6.41
N CYS A 38 5.52 -24.64 -7.51
CA CYS A 38 6.96 -24.85 -7.61
C CYS A 38 7.55 -23.81 -8.57
N VAL A 39 8.56 -23.09 -8.09
CA VAL A 39 9.29 -22.08 -8.88
C VAL A 39 10.53 -22.73 -9.49
N TYR A 40 10.72 -22.55 -10.80
CA TYR A 40 11.89 -23.08 -11.47
C TYR A 40 13.13 -22.25 -11.14
N TYR A 41 14.22 -22.93 -10.79
CA TYR A 41 15.48 -22.30 -10.38
C TYR A 41 16.00 -21.31 -11.42
N TYR A 42 15.98 -21.68 -12.71
CA TYR A 42 16.49 -20.84 -13.77
C TYR A 42 15.69 -19.53 -13.86
N ASP A 43 14.36 -19.59 -13.92
CA ASP A 43 13.51 -18.40 -13.99
C ASP A 43 13.77 -17.44 -12.83
N TYR A 44 13.99 -17.99 -11.63
CA TYR A 44 14.25 -17.22 -10.42
C TYR A 44 15.64 -16.56 -10.41
N TYR A 45 16.72 -17.33 -10.62
CA TYR A 45 18.10 -16.81 -10.47
C TYR A 45 18.72 -16.29 -11.77
N ASN A 46 18.36 -16.87 -12.92
CA ASN A 46 18.96 -16.60 -14.21
C ASN A 46 18.03 -15.86 -15.18
N GLY A 47 16.71 -16.02 -15.02
CA GLY A 47 15.67 -15.41 -15.87
C GLY A 47 15.31 -13.98 -15.50
N GLY A 48 15.96 -13.39 -14.49
CA GLY A 48 15.72 -12.00 -14.06
C GLY A 48 14.41 -11.78 -13.29
N LEU A 49 13.67 -12.84 -12.94
CA LEU A 49 12.34 -12.72 -12.32
C LEU A 49 12.35 -12.67 -10.80
N LYS A 50 13.53 -12.77 -10.15
CA LYS A 50 13.67 -12.88 -8.69
C LYS A 50 12.77 -11.88 -7.93
N ASN A 51 12.86 -10.60 -8.25
CA ASN A 51 12.14 -9.55 -7.53
C ASN A 51 10.61 -9.68 -7.69
N GLN A 52 10.15 -9.99 -8.89
CA GLN A 52 8.72 -10.15 -9.19
C GLN A 52 8.16 -11.41 -8.51
N ILE A 53 8.92 -12.51 -8.50
CA ILE A 53 8.55 -13.74 -7.81
C ILE A 53 8.56 -13.55 -6.29
N ASP A 54 9.56 -12.85 -5.73
CA ASP A 54 9.61 -12.53 -4.30
C ASP A 54 8.41 -11.69 -3.86
N ALA A 55 7.99 -10.72 -4.69
CA ALA A 55 6.78 -9.94 -4.44
C ALA A 55 5.53 -10.82 -4.44
N LEU A 56 5.38 -11.72 -5.41
CA LEU A 56 4.26 -12.67 -5.48
C LEU A 56 4.24 -13.63 -4.28
N ILE A 57 5.39 -14.17 -3.86
CA ILE A 57 5.51 -15.01 -2.67
C ILE A 57 5.12 -14.23 -1.40
N THR A 58 5.51 -12.96 -1.31
CA THR A 58 5.17 -12.08 -0.19
C THR A 58 3.66 -11.86 -0.13
N VAL A 59 3.04 -11.52 -1.26
CA VAL A 59 1.58 -11.38 -1.39
C VAL A 59 0.88 -12.69 -1.03
N HIS A 60 1.38 -13.84 -1.51
CA HIS A 60 0.81 -15.14 -1.20
C HIS A 60 0.77 -15.37 0.32
N LYS A 61 1.93 -15.28 0.97
CA LYS A 61 2.07 -15.54 2.41
C LYS A 61 1.20 -14.62 3.25
N LYS A 62 1.07 -13.36 2.84
CA LYS A 62 0.41 -12.33 3.65
C LYS A 62 -1.11 -12.28 3.45
N TYR A 63 -1.60 -12.49 2.24
CA TYR A 63 -2.99 -12.18 1.89
C TYR A 63 -3.78 -13.36 1.31
N ILE A 64 -3.10 -14.37 0.76
CA ILE A 64 -3.77 -15.44 0.00
C ILE A 64 -3.72 -16.78 0.74
N PHE A 65 -2.65 -17.03 1.50
CA PHE A 65 -2.47 -18.27 2.23
C PHE A 65 -3.70 -18.58 3.10
N GLY A 66 -4.20 -19.80 2.97
CA GLY A 66 -5.38 -20.26 3.70
C GLY A 66 -6.74 -19.81 3.12
N ALA A 67 -6.79 -19.08 1.99
CA ALA A 67 -8.06 -18.83 1.30
C ALA A 67 -8.78 -20.15 1.03
N SER A 68 -10.09 -20.20 1.27
CA SER A 68 -10.89 -21.43 1.23
C SER A 68 -11.68 -21.59 -0.07
N SER A 69 -11.75 -20.54 -0.88
CA SER A 69 -12.49 -20.57 -2.14
C SER A 69 -11.93 -19.59 -3.18
N ARG A 70 -12.20 -19.88 -4.45
CA ARG A 70 -11.86 -19.05 -5.59
C ARG A 70 -13.02 -19.03 -6.60
N ASP A 71 -13.40 -17.83 -7.02
CA ASP A 71 -14.37 -17.59 -8.08
C ASP A 71 -13.69 -16.97 -9.30
N TYR A 72 -13.84 -17.58 -10.48
CA TYR A 72 -13.28 -17.03 -11.72
C TYR A 72 -14.24 -16.01 -12.31
N LEU A 73 -13.98 -14.73 -12.02
CA LEU A 73 -14.83 -13.62 -12.40
C LEU A 73 -14.89 -13.38 -13.92
N SER A 74 -13.81 -13.70 -14.64
CA SER A 74 -13.72 -13.55 -16.11
C SER A 74 -13.92 -14.84 -16.89
N ARG A 75 -14.41 -15.93 -16.27
CA ARG A 75 -14.62 -17.19 -16.97
C ARG A 75 -15.68 -17.07 -18.06
N PHE A 76 -15.63 -17.95 -19.05
CA PHE A 76 -16.70 -18.07 -20.04
C PHE A 76 -18.06 -18.30 -19.36
N SER A 77 -19.09 -17.59 -19.82
CA SER A 77 -20.43 -17.57 -19.21
C SER A 77 -20.42 -17.18 -17.73
N THR A 78 -19.54 -16.27 -17.32
CA THR A 78 -19.54 -15.68 -15.98
C THR A 78 -20.89 -15.00 -15.68
N PRO A 79 -21.44 -15.14 -14.46
CA PRO A 79 -22.63 -14.38 -14.06
C PRO A 79 -22.31 -12.91 -13.72
N TYR A 80 -21.03 -12.55 -13.62
CA TYR A 80 -20.59 -11.21 -13.27
C TYR A 80 -20.58 -10.31 -14.49
N SER A 81 -21.05 -9.06 -14.32
CA SER A 81 -21.00 -8.07 -15.40
C SER A 81 -19.55 -7.78 -15.80
N GLN A 82 -19.30 -7.63 -17.10
CA GLN A 82 -17.99 -7.27 -17.62
C GLN A 82 -18.15 -6.18 -18.67
N ASN A 83 -17.59 -5.00 -18.40
CA ASN A 83 -17.57 -3.90 -19.35
C ASN A 83 -16.12 -3.59 -19.74
N PHE A 84 -15.64 -4.19 -20.83
CA PHE A 84 -14.31 -3.91 -21.37
C PHE A 84 -14.32 -2.56 -22.09
N ILE A 85 -13.56 -1.60 -21.56
CA ILE A 85 -13.28 -0.30 -22.18
C ILE A 85 -12.07 -0.44 -23.11
N SER A 86 -11.10 -1.29 -22.73
CA SER A 86 -9.93 -1.70 -23.52
C SER A 86 -9.48 -3.11 -23.12
N GLY A 87 -8.81 -3.81 -24.02
CA GLY A 87 -8.49 -5.24 -23.85
C GLY A 87 -9.66 -6.14 -24.24
N GLY A 88 -9.63 -7.41 -23.82
CA GLY A 88 -10.68 -8.36 -24.17
C GLY A 88 -10.73 -9.61 -23.31
N ALA A 89 -11.88 -10.28 -23.32
CA ALA A 89 -12.14 -11.46 -22.49
C ALA A 89 -11.20 -12.64 -22.81
N SER A 90 -10.79 -12.82 -24.06
CA SER A 90 -9.89 -13.90 -24.49
C SER A 90 -8.44 -13.73 -24.01
N THR A 91 -8.06 -12.53 -23.55
CA THR A 91 -6.69 -12.20 -23.13
C THR A 91 -6.64 -11.73 -21.67
N THR A 92 -7.69 -11.98 -20.90
CA THR A 92 -7.83 -11.46 -19.53
C THR A 92 -8.26 -12.56 -18.58
N LEU A 93 -7.51 -12.74 -17.50
CA LEU A 93 -7.91 -13.61 -16.39
C LEU A 93 -8.11 -12.77 -15.13
N ILE A 94 -9.33 -12.83 -14.57
CA ILE A 94 -9.67 -12.19 -13.31
C ILE A 94 -10.37 -13.22 -12.42
N TYR A 95 -9.93 -13.32 -11.18
CA TYR A 95 -10.57 -14.16 -10.16
C TYR A 95 -10.50 -13.52 -8.79
N GLN A 96 -11.40 -13.97 -7.92
CA GLN A 96 -11.51 -13.53 -6.55
C GLN A 96 -11.28 -14.71 -5.62
N LEU A 97 -10.50 -14.51 -4.56
CA LEU A 97 -10.30 -15.45 -3.47
C LEU A 97 -11.06 -14.93 -2.25
N MET A 98 -11.70 -15.86 -1.54
CA MET A 98 -12.51 -15.55 -0.36
C MET A 98 -12.16 -16.53 0.77
N GLY A 99 -12.50 -16.13 2.00
CA GLY A 99 -12.21 -16.91 3.19
C GLY A 99 -10.71 -17.01 3.49
N THR A 100 -9.96 -15.94 3.24
CA THR A 100 -8.54 -15.81 3.60
C THR A 100 -8.39 -15.82 5.13
N ALA A 101 -7.18 -16.10 5.62
CA ALA A 101 -6.91 -16.11 7.06
C ALA A 101 -7.15 -14.74 7.74
N SER A 102 -7.00 -13.63 7.00
CA SER A 102 -7.30 -12.29 7.50
C SER A 102 -8.77 -11.89 7.36
N GLY A 103 -9.60 -12.70 6.70
CA GLY A 103 -10.99 -12.39 6.38
C GLY A 103 -11.17 -11.35 5.27
N GLN A 104 -10.08 -10.92 4.62
CA GLN A 104 -10.12 -9.98 3.50
C GLN A 104 -10.25 -10.72 2.17
N ASP A 105 -11.18 -10.30 1.33
CA ASP A 105 -11.27 -10.79 -0.04
C ASP A 105 -10.09 -10.28 -0.89
N VAL A 106 -9.66 -11.08 -1.86
CA VAL A 106 -8.53 -10.76 -2.75
C VAL A 106 -8.98 -10.90 -4.20
N ILE A 107 -8.70 -9.90 -5.03
CA ILE A 107 -8.94 -9.94 -6.47
C ILE A 107 -7.57 -10.00 -7.16
N VAL A 108 -7.45 -10.87 -8.15
CA VAL A 108 -6.26 -10.96 -9.01
C VAL A 108 -6.69 -10.73 -10.43
N ALA A 109 -5.96 -9.90 -11.16
CA ALA A 109 -6.13 -9.71 -12.60
C ALA A 109 -4.80 -9.88 -13.33
N ILE A 110 -4.85 -10.55 -14.48
CA ILE A 110 -3.72 -10.78 -15.37
C ILE A 110 -4.15 -10.37 -16.77
N ASN A 111 -3.41 -9.42 -17.35
CA ASN A 111 -3.56 -8.96 -18.72
C ASN A 111 -2.51 -9.63 -19.60
N TYR A 112 -2.94 -10.57 -20.44
CA TYR A 112 -2.07 -11.24 -21.41
C TYR A 112 -1.96 -10.48 -22.73
N ALA A 113 -2.73 -9.40 -22.93
CA ALA A 113 -2.71 -8.64 -24.17
C ALA A 113 -1.45 -7.77 -24.29
N GLY A 114 -1.15 -7.39 -25.54
CA GLY A 114 -0.15 -6.36 -25.86
C GLY A 114 -0.65 -4.92 -25.65
N ASP A 115 -1.92 -4.76 -25.25
CA ASP A 115 -2.57 -3.46 -25.03
C ASP A 115 -3.01 -3.32 -23.56
N THR A 116 -3.22 -2.08 -23.10
CA THR A 116 -3.71 -1.79 -21.74
C THR A 116 -5.11 -2.37 -21.54
N LEU A 117 -5.31 -3.11 -20.46
CA LEU A 117 -6.62 -3.57 -20.01
C LEU A 117 -7.32 -2.44 -19.26
N LYS A 118 -8.57 -2.14 -19.60
CA LYS A 118 -9.47 -1.26 -18.84
C LYS A 118 -10.83 -1.91 -18.75
N ILE A 119 -11.30 -2.22 -17.54
CA ILE A 119 -12.55 -2.96 -17.35
C ILE A 119 -13.26 -2.54 -16.07
N ASP A 120 -14.59 -2.38 -16.15
CA ASP A 120 -15.45 -2.48 -14.96
C ASP A 120 -15.85 -3.95 -14.77
N GLN A 121 -15.23 -4.61 -13.80
CA GLN A 121 -15.40 -6.02 -13.53
C GLN A 121 -16.36 -6.22 -12.36
N GLY A 122 -17.47 -6.91 -12.60
CA GLY A 122 -18.38 -7.40 -11.57
C GLY A 122 -17.67 -8.42 -10.67
N ILE A 123 -17.94 -8.34 -9.37
CA ILE A 123 -17.28 -9.16 -8.35
C ILE A 123 -18.31 -9.95 -7.53
N ASN A 124 -17.83 -10.96 -6.77
CA ASN A 124 -18.67 -11.65 -5.81
C ASN A 124 -18.84 -10.78 -4.57
N THR A 125 -20.07 -10.33 -4.28
CA THR A 125 -20.35 -9.39 -3.20
C THR A 125 -20.87 -10.02 -1.91
N THR A 126 -20.70 -11.34 -1.72
CA THR A 126 -21.22 -12.03 -0.53
C THR A 126 -20.78 -11.36 0.78
N ASN A 127 -19.53 -10.87 0.85
CA ASN A 127 -18.98 -10.15 2.01
C ASN A 127 -18.45 -8.75 1.65
N ILE A 128 -18.97 -8.16 0.56
CA ILE A 128 -18.49 -6.89 0.02
C ILE A 128 -19.68 -5.97 -0.23
N SER A 129 -19.57 -4.74 0.22
CA SER A 129 -20.59 -3.71 0.05
C SER A 129 -20.14 -2.66 -0.97
N THR A 130 -21.09 -1.98 -1.60
CA THR A 130 -20.80 -0.75 -2.36
C THR A 130 -20.00 0.22 -1.51
N GLY A 131 -18.96 0.82 -2.10
CA GLY A 131 -18.04 1.72 -1.43
C GLY A 131 -16.85 1.01 -0.76
N ASP A 132 -16.84 -0.32 -0.66
CA ASP A 132 -15.65 -1.04 -0.21
C ASP A 132 -14.46 -0.80 -1.13
N VAL A 133 -13.26 -0.81 -0.54
CA VAL A 133 -12.01 -0.53 -1.26
C VAL A 133 -11.14 -1.75 -1.37
N PHE A 134 -10.45 -1.88 -2.50
CA PHE A 134 -9.54 -2.94 -2.85
C PHE A 134 -8.18 -2.33 -3.16
N VAL A 135 -7.20 -2.56 -2.29
CA VAL A 135 -5.88 -1.91 -2.35
C VAL A 135 -4.94 -2.71 -3.22
N ASP A 136 -4.33 -2.08 -4.23
CA ASP A 136 -3.28 -2.71 -5.01
C ASP A 136 -2.03 -2.91 -4.14
N VAL A 137 -1.65 -4.17 -3.89
CA VAL A 137 -0.49 -4.53 -3.08
C VAL A 137 0.78 -4.76 -3.88
N LEU A 138 0.70 -4.86 -5.21
CA LEU A 138 1.86 -4.95 -6.10
C LEU A 138 2.22 -3.59 -6.72
N GLY A 139 1.25 -2.67 -6.82
CA GLY A 139 1.44 -1.32 -7.37
C GLY A 139 1.61 -1.29 -8.89
N ASN A 140 1.10 -2.31 -9.58
CA ASN A 140 1.20 -2.44 -11.04
C ASN A 140 0.00 -1.84 -11.77
N SER A 141 -1.10 -1.52 -11.08
CA SER A 141 -2.24 -0.83 -11.68
C SER A 141 -2.10 0.68 -11.66
N GLU A 142 -2.80 1.35 -12.58
CA GLU A 142 -2.79 2.81 -12.69
C GLU A 142 -3.22 3.51 -11.39
N TYR A 143 -4.16 2.90 -10.67
CA TYR A 143 -4.68 3.44 -9.41
C TYR A 143 -4.21 2.62 -8.21
N PRO A 144 -3.91 3.25 -7.06
CA PRO A 144 -3.41 2.53 -5.88
C PRO A 144 -4.49 1.70 -5.16
N PHE A 145 -5.77 1.92 -5.49
CA PHE A 145 -6.90 1.12 -5.03
C PHE A 145 -8.08 1.24 -6.00
N ALA A 146 -8.98 0.26 -5.97
CA ALA A 146 -10.27 0.29 -6.63
C ALA A 146 -11.40 0.44 -5.61
N VAL A 147 -12.53 0.99 -6.04
CA VAL A 147 -13.74 1.17 -5.22
C VAL A 147 -14.87 0.36 -5.84
N VAL A 148 -15.63 -0.34 -4.99
CA VAL A 148 -16.81 -1.09 -5.42
C VAL A 148 -17.94 -0.10 -5.74
N ASN A 149 -18.36 -0.04 -7.00
CA ASN A 149 -19.40 0.88 -7.45
C ASN A 149 -20.83 0.35 -7.15
N GLY A 150 -21.85 1.15 -7.48
CA GLY A 150 -23.26 0.78 -7.27
C GLY A 150 -23.76 -0.41 -8.10
N ASN A 151 -22.98 -0.83 -9.11
CA ASN A 151 -23.27 -2.00 -9.95
C ASN A 151 -22.51 -3.26 -9.48
N ASN A 152 -21.93 -3.24 -8.28
CA ASN A 152 -21.11 -4.34 -7.74
C ASN A 152 -19.86 -4.63 -8.59
N GLN A 153 -19.25 -3.59 -9.17
CA GLN A 153 -18.04 -3.70 -9.98
C GLN A 153 -16.87 -2.95 -9.36
N VAL A 154 -15.66 -3.38 -9.70
CA VAL A 154 -14.42 -2.62 -9.50
C VAL A 154 -13.81 -2.25 -10.84
N TYR A 155 -13.27 -1.04 -10.92
CA TYR A 155 -12.49 -0.62 -12.09
C TYR A 155 -11.07 -1.17 -12.00
N ILE A 156 -10.60 -1.81 -13.08
CA ILE A 156 -9.24 -2.35 -13.21
C ILE A 156 -8.59 -1.74 -14.44
N GLU A 157 -7.41 -1.15 -14.25
CA GLU A 157 -6.55 -0.66 -15.33
C GLU A 157 -5.14 -1.23 -15.16
N LEU A 158 -4.72 -2.05 -16.12
CA LEU A 158 -3.41 -2.72 -16.10
C LEU A 158 -2.67 -2.49 -17.41
N PRO A 159 -1.35 -2.21 -17.37
CA PRO A 159 -0.51 -2.14 -18.57
C PRO A 159 -0.55 -3.44 -19.40
N PRO A 160 -0.08 -3.39 -20.65
CA PRO A 160 0.21 -4.60 -21.45
C PRO A 160 1.06 -5.59 -20.68
N ARG A 161 0.80 -6.89 -20.85
CA ARG A 161 1.62 -7.98 -20.26
C ARG A 161 1.87 -7.80 -18.76
N SER A 162 0.84 -7.37 -18.02
CA SER A 162 0.94 -7.04 -16.59
C SER A 162 -0.08 -7.81 -15.76
N TYR A 163 0.09 -7.74 -14.44
CA TYR A 163 -0.77 -8.35 -13.45
C TYR A 163 -0.78 -7.51 -12.19
N SER A 164 -1.86 -7.57 -11.44
CA SER A 164 -1.88 -7.04 -10.09
C SER A 164 -2.78 -7.83 -9.15
N VAL A 165 -2.62 -7.57 -7.85
CA VAL A 165 -3.38 -8.19 -6.77
C VAL A 165 -3.96 -7.08 -5.92
N TRP A 166 -5.27 -7.10 -5.74
CA TRP A 166 -5.97 -6.17 -4.87
C TRP A 166 -6.53 -6.89 -3.66
N VAL A 167 -6.31 -6.32 -2.47
CA VAL A 167 -6.79 -6.88 -1.21
C VAL A 167 -7.80 -5.90 -0.61
N LYS A 168 -8.98 -6.40 -0.20
CA LYS A 168 -9.98 -5.57 0.48
C LYS A 168 -9.34 -4.86 1.66
N GLY A 169 -9.43 -3.53 1.72
CA GLY A 169 -8.63 -2.74 2.66
C GLY A 169 -9.38 -1.58 3.29
N VAL A 170 -8.61 -0.61 3.79
CA VAL A 170 -9.11 0.62 4.41
C VAL A 170 -8.41 1.84 3.81
N LEU A 171 -9.02 3.01 3.98
CA LEU A 171 -8.43 4.30 3.61
C LEU A 171 -8.10 5.13 4.86
N LEU A 172 -6.96 5.81 4.81
CA LEU A 172 -6.52 6.76 5.82
C LEU A 172 -6.44 8.17 5.22
N LYS A 173 -6.91 9.17 5.98
CA LYS A 173 -6.61 10.58 5.76
C LYS A 173 -5.94 11.12 7.02
N SER A 174 -4.79 11.77 6.87
CA SER A 174 -4.11 12.40 8.00
C SER A 174 -3.44 13.70 7.60
N LYS A 175 -3.26 14.56 8.60
CA LYS A 175 -2.57 15.83 8.49
C LYS A 175 -1.61 16.00 9.67
N ILE A 176 -0.41 16.48 9.38
CA ILE A 176 0.67 16.73 10.35
C ILE A 176 1.58 17.86 9.85
N PHE A 177 2.09 18.69 10.76
CA PHE A 177 3.10 19.72 10.45
C PHE A 177 4.42 19.38 11.10
N LEU A 178 5.52 19.46 10.35
CA LEU A 178 6.85 19.26 10.90
C LEU A 178 7.40 20.57 11.47
N GLU A 179 7.79 20.58 12.75
CA GLU A 179 8.30 21.79 13.42
C GLU A 179 9.39 22.49 12.60
N GLY A 180 10.34 21.73 12.05
CA GLY A 180 11.46 22.29 11.30
C GLY A 180 11.07 22.92 9.95
N ALA A 181 9.98 22.47 9.32
CA ALA A 181 9.55 22.96 8.01
C ALA A 181 8.43 24.00 8.09
N TYR A 182 7.72 24.07 9.21
CA TYR A 182 6.60 24.99 9.41
C TYR A 182 7.06 26.45 9.37
N ASP A 183 6.21 27.30 8.80
CA ASP A 183 6.37 28.74 8.68
C ASP A 183 5.08 29.42 9.17
N SER A 184 5.19 30.12 10.30
CA SER A 184 4.08 30.82 10.94
C SER A 184 3.61 32.07 10.21
N GLN A 185 4.35 32.56 9.21
CA GLN A 185 3.87 33.68 8.38
C GLN A 185 2.93 33.21 7.28
N THR A 186 3.19 32.01 6.73
CA THR A 186 2.42 31.45 5.61
C THR A 186 1.43 30.36 6.06
N HIS A 187 1.45 30.00 7.35
CA HIS A 187 0.68 28.90 7.95
C HIS A 187 0.81 27.58 7.17
N ARG A 188 2.01 27.35 6.61
CA ARG A 188 2.34 26.26 5.70
C ARG A 188 3.75 25.76 5.99
N MET A 189 4.12 24.65 5.37
CA MET A 189 5.48 24.15 5.41
C MET A 189 6.27 24.57 4.18
N ARG A 190 7.55 24.86 4.38
CA ARG A 190 8.49 25.18 3.29
C ARG A 190 8.82 23.93 2.49
N THR A 191 9.00 24.11 1.19
CA THR A 191 9.40 23.06 0.23
C THR A 191 10.86 23.21 -0.20
N ASP A 192 11.70 23.80 0.66
CA ASP A 192 13.09 24.14 0.35
C ASP A 192 13.92 22.94 -0.15
N LEU A 193 13.68 21.76 0.43
CA LEU A 193 14.36 20.52 0.02
C LEU A 193 13.97 20.12 -1.40
N ASN A 194 12.71 20.29 -1.77
CA ASN A 194 12.21 20.00 -3.09
C ASN A 194 12.79 20.96 -4.13
N SER A 195 12.73 22.27 -3.85
CA SER A 195 13.29 23.31 -4.71
C SER A 195 14.81 23.18 -4.94
N LYS A 196 15.51 22.48 -4.04
CA LYS A 196 16.95 22.18 -4.15
C LYS A 196 17.24 20.75 -4.63
N ALA A 197 16.22 19.99 -5.03
CA ALA A 197 16.33 18.59 -5.45
C ALA A 197 17.02 17.66 -4.40
N LEU A 198 16.76 17.91 -3.12
CA LEU A 198 17.32 17.16 -1.97
C LEU A 198 16.36 16.11 -1.39
N ILE A 199 15.17 15.96 -1.98
CA ILE A 199 14.26 14.86 -1.64
C ILE A 199 14.63 13.68 -2.54
N PRO A 200 14.97 12.51 -1.99
CA PRO A 200 15.36 11.36 -2.81
C PRO A 200 14.16 10.86 -3.62
N LEU A 201 14.41 10.42 -4.86
CA LEU A 201 13.40 9.77 -5.70
C LEU A 201 12.95 8.41 -5.16
N GLN A 202 13.77 7.80 -4.29
CA GLN A 202 13.44 6.60 -3.54
C GLN A 202 13.21 6.96 -2.08
N SER A 203 12.10 6.47 -1.51
CA SER A 203 11.79 6.61 -0.09
C SER A 203 12.96 6.09 0.77
N PRO A 204 13.38 6.84 1.80
CA PRO A 204 14.46 6.43 2.69
C PRO A 204 14.05 5.35 3.70
N PHE A 205 12.78 4.92 3.71
CA PHE A 205 12.24 3.98 4.69
C PHE A 205 12.23 2.56 4.13
N THR A 206 13.05 1.67 4.70
CA THR A 206 13.20 0.28 4.24
C THR A 206 11.94 -0.57 4.46
N GLU A 207 11.08 -0.19 5.41
CA GLU A 207 9.83 -0.90 5.71
C GLU A 207 8.80 -0.80 4.57
N ASN A 208 8.89 0.23 3.72
CA ASN A 208 8.11 0.36 2.51
C ASN A 208 8.83 1.25 1.49
N GLN A 209 9.91 0.74 0.92
CA GLN A 209 10.68 1.48 -0.07
C GLN A 209 9.86 1.64 -1.36
N ARG A 210 9.60 2.89 -1.75
CA ARG A 210 8.88 3.27 -2.98
C ARG A 210 9.78 4.19 -3.81
N SER A 211 9.65 4.13 -5.12
CA SER A 211 10.36 5.01 -6.04
C SER A 211 9.37 5.85 -6.85
N VAL A 212 9.77 7.06 -7.21
CA VAL A 212 9.04 7.96 -8.11
C VAL A 212 9.99 8.48 -9.18
N GLU A 213 9.46 8.87 -10.33
CA GLU A 213 10.25 9.52 -11.38
C GLU A 213 10.57 10.98 -11.06
N ALA A 214 9.66 11.66 -10.35
CA ALA A 214 9.80 13.03 -9.90
C ALA A 214 9.05 13.26 -8.58
N VAL A 215 9.50 14.25 -7.80
CA VAL A 215 8.82 14.69 -6.59
C VAL A 215 7.93 15.91 -6.93
N PRO A 216 6.60 15.85 -6.71
CA PRO A 216 5.70 16.97 -7.01
C PRO A 216 6.07 18.26 -6.25
N ALA A 217 5.94 19.43 -6.87
CA ALA A 217 6.47 20.70 -6.36
C ALA A 217 5.91 21.15 -4.98
N ASN A 218 4.73 20.66 -4.58
CA ASN A 218 4.10 20.94 -3.30
C ASN A 218 4.60 20.05 -2.14
N VAL A 219 5.45 19.07 -2.42
CA VAL A 219 5.94 18.10 -1.42
C VAL A 219 7.06 18.72 -0.57
N VAL A 220 6.96 18.47 0.74
CA VAL A 220 7.95 18.85 1.75
C VAL A 220 9.02 17.78 1.91
N ASP A 221 8.61 16.51 2.09
CA ASP A 221 9.50 15.36 2.20
C ASP A 221 8.72 14.03 2.16
N TRP A 222 9.44 12.91 2.16
CA TRP A 222 8.89 11.57 2.47
C TRP A 222 8.55 11.42 3.95
N VAL A 223 7.46 10.69 4.22
CA VAL A 223 7.13 10.16 5.55
C VAL A 223 6.74 8.69 5.46
N LEU A 224 6.98 7.94 6.53
CA LEU A 224 6.49 6.56 6.69
C LEU A 224 5.28 6.55 7.59
N VAL A 225 4.17 6.04 7.07
CA VAL A 225 2.94 5.84 7.82
C VAL A 225 2.83 4.39 8.22
N GLN A 226 2.49 4.14 9.48
CA GLN A 226 2.33 2.79 10.02
C GLN A 226 1.02 2.66 10.77
N LEU A 227 0.43 1.46 10.69
CA LEU A 227 -0.73 1.07 11.49
C LEU A 227 -0.30 0.03 12.52
N ARG A 228 -0.70 0.23 13.78
CA ARG A 228 -0.44 -0.68 14.90
C ARG A 228 -1.74 -1.06 15.60
N LEU A 229 -1.79 -2.26 16.16
CA LEU A 229 -2.93 -2.72 16.96
C LEU A 229 -2.92 -2.16 18.39
N ALA A 230 -1.74 -1.84 18.91
CA ALA A 230 -1.55 -1.19 20.20
C ALA A 230 -0.29 -0.30 20.16
N PRO A 231 -0.11 0.65 21.10
CA PRO A 231 0.96 1.64 20.98
C PRO A 231 2.37 1.03 20.90
N GLN A 232 2.63 -0.02 21.68
CA GLN A 232 3.93 -0.68 21.77
C GLN A 232 4.08 -1.92 20.87
N THR A 233 3.15 -2.19 19.95
CA THR A 233 3.28 -3.32 19.02
C THR A 233 4.01 -2.95 17.74
N THR A 234 4.50 -3.97 17.03
CA THR A 234 5.05 -3.78 15.68
C THR A 234 3.96 -3.31 14.72
N ALA A 235 4.36 -2.58 13.68
CA ALA A 235 3.46 -2.20 12.61
C ALA A 235 2.93 -3.43 11.88
N ILE A 236 1.61 -3.50 11.68
CA ILE A 236 0.97 -4.57 10.86
C ILE A 236 0.94 -4.19 9.37
N ALA A 237 1.05 -2.89 9.09
CA ALA A 237 1.19 -2.34 7.76
C ALA A 237 2.01 -1.04 7.82
N SER A 238 2.82 -0.83 6.79
CA SER A 238 3.65 0.36 6.61
C SER A 238 3.50 0.85 5.17
N ARG A 239 3.44 2.16 4.97
CA ARG A 239 3.35 2.79 3.66
C ARG A 239 4.12 4.10 3.64
N SER A 240 5.06 4.24 2.72
CA SER A 240 5.73 5.52 2.46
C SER A 240 4.85 6.38 1.57
N VAL A 241 4.68 7.63 1.96
CA VAL A 241 3.86 8.63 1.28
C VAL A 241 4.55 9.99 1.34
N PHE A 242 4.06 10.96 0.59
CA PHE A 242 4.55 12.32 0.67
C PHE A 242 3.79 13.12 1.71
N LEU A 243 4.48 14.10 2.28
CA LEU A 243 3.89 15.17 3.07
C LEU A 243 3.84 16.44 2.22
N ASP A 244 2.65 17.00 2.01
CA ASP A 244 2.49 18.26 1.26
C ASP A 244 2.72 19.50 2.14
N LYS A 245 2.92 20.66 1.50
CA LYS A 245 3.13 21.95 2.19
C LYS A 245 1.96 22.43 3.05
N THR A 246 0.78 21.82 2.93
CA THR A 246 -0.40 22.11 3.76
C THR A 246 -0.58 21.13 4.92
N GLY A 247 0.36 20.20 5.08
CA GLY A 247 0.38 19.21 6.14
C GLY A 247 -0.31 17.90 5.79
N ASN A 248 -0.94 17.77 4.61
CA ASN A 248 -1.64 16.53 4.29
C ASN A 248 -0.64 15.45 3.91
N LEU A 249 -0.96 14.22 4.32
CA LEU A 249 -0.38 13.05 3.71
C LEU A 249 -1.03 12.84 2.34
N VAL A 250 -0.20 12.62 1.33
CA VAL A 250 -0.63 12.39 -0.06
C VAL A 250 0.15 11.24 -0.67
N GLU A 251 -0.48 10.49 -1.58
CA GLU A 251 0.20 9.48 -2.40
C GLU A 251 1.30 10.09 -3.26
N THR A 252 2.02 9.24 -3.98
CA THR A 252 3.17 9.63 -4.82
C THR A 252 2.82 10.54 -5.98
N ASP A 253 1.53 10.69 -6.31
CA ASP A 253 1.02 11.68 -7.27
C ASP A 253 1.04 13.12 -6.71
N GLY A 254 1.26 13.30 -5.40
CA GLY A 254 1.27 14.59 -4.72
C GLY A 254 -0.10 15.20 -4.43
N SER A 255 -1.19 14.47 -4.71
CA SER A 255 -2.56 15.02 -4.62
C SER A 255 -3.60 14.08 -3.99
N THR A 256 -3.48 12.76 -4.16
CA THR A 256 -4.43 11.80 -3.61
C THR A 256 -4.25 11.69 -2.09
N ARG A 257 -5.26 12.14 -1.33
CA ARG A 257 -5.23 12.18 0.14
C ARG A 257 -5.77 10.93 0.82
N ASP A 258 -6.46 10.08 0.08
CA ASP A 258 -6.93 8.78 0.54
C ASP A 258 -5.79 7.77 0.43
N ILE A 259 -5.14 7.50 1.56
CA ILE A 259 -3.97 6.62 1.65
C ILE A 259 -4.45 5.19 1.92
N PRO A 260 -4.30 4.24 0.97
CA PRO A 260 -4.84 2.91 1.12
C PRO A 260 -3.94 1.99 1.95
N PHE A 261 -4.55 1.16 2.79
CA PHE A 261 -3.89 0.09 3.52
C PHE A 261 -4.60 -1.26 3.30
N PRO A 262 -3.88 -2.32 2.92
CA PRO A 262 -4.44 -3.66 2.73
C PRO A 262 -4.60 -4.38 4.07
N VAL A 263 -5.30 -3.77 5.02
CA VAL A 263 -5.66 -4.36 6.33
C VAL A 263 -7.18 -4.41 6.47
N ALA A 264 -7.69 -5.31 7.29
CA ALA A 264 -9.12 -5.38 7.57
C ALA A 264 -9.62 -4.09 8.23
N ALA A 265 -10.90 -3.76 8.06
CA ALA A 265 -11.53 -2.67 8.79
C ALA A 265 -11.41 -2.88 10.31
N GLY A 266 -11.11 -1.82 11.05
CA GLY A 266 -10.83 -1.93 12.48
C GLY A 266 -10.20 -0.67 13.07
N SER A 267 -9.86 -0.75 14.36
CA SER A 267 -9.26 0.36 15.10
C SER A 267 -7.75 0.20 15.19
N TYR A 268 -7.01 1.24 14.78
CA TYR A 268 -5.55 1.21 14.69
C TYR A 268 -4.92 2.47 15.30
N TYR A 269 -3.76 2.32 15.95
CA TYR A 269 -2.90 3.46 16.22
C TYR A 269 -2.17 3.85 14.94
N LEU A 270 -2.30 5.11 14.56
CA LEU A 270 -1.61 5.71 13.42
C LEU A 270 -0.26 6.24 13.88
N VAL A 271 0.82 5.87 13.19
CA VAL A 271 2.16 6.43 13.41
C VAL A 271 2.66 7.07 12.13
N VAL A 272 3.15 8.31 12.22
CA VAL A 272 3.82 9.04 11.13
C VAL A 272 5.26 9.29 11.52
N ARG A 273 6.20 8.74 10.76
CA ARG A 273 7.64 8.88 10.97
C ARG A 273 8.26 9.76 9.88
N HIS A 274 9.12 10.67 10.31
CA HIS A 274 9.98 11.47 9.45
C HIS A 274 11.44 11.25 9.85
N ARG A 275 12.38 11.42 8.92
CA ARG A 275 13.81 11.17 9.16
C ARG A 275 14.45 12.09 10.21
N ASN A 276 13.90 13.29 10.41
CA ASN A 276 14.48 14.34 11.26
C ASN A 276 13.52 14.86 12.34
N HIS A 277 12.38 14.20 12.56
CA HIS A 277 11.41 14.56 13.60
C HIS A 277 11.06 13.32 14.44
N LEU A 278 10.65 13.53 15.69
CA LEU A 278 10.03 12.46 16.48
C LEU A 278 8.79 11.94 15.77
N ALA A 279 8.49 10.65 15.95
CA ALA A 279 7.31 10.05 15.36
C ALA A 279 6.04 10.66 15.99
N GLY A 280 5.06 11.02 15.17
CA GLY A 280 3.71 11.34 15.64
C GLY A 280 2.90 10.06 15.74
N MET A 281 2.43 9.68 16.93
CA MET A 281 1.47 8.58 17.10
C MET A 281 0.12 9.13 17.54
N SER A 282 -0.98 8.63 17.00
CA SER A 282 -2.33 9.05 17.41
C SER A 282 -2.55 8.77 18.90
N SER A 283 -3.17 9.72 19.60
CA SER A 283 -3.43 9.60 21.05
C SER A 283 -4.30 8.41 21.44
N GLN A 284 -5.10 7.92 20.51
CA GLN A 284 -5.95 6.75 20.63
C GLN A 284 -6.00 6.00 19.30
N ALA A 285 -6.53 4.77 19.33
CA ALA A 285 -6.83 4.05 18.11
C ALA A 285 -7.93 4.77 17.30
N ILE A 286 -7.74 4.86 15.98
CA ILE A 286 -8.68 5.46 15.03
C ILE A 286 -9.40 4.33 14.28
N SER A 287 -10.70 4.47 14.09
CA SER A 287 -11.48 3.53 13.28
C SER A 287 -11.20 3.79 11.80
N LEU A 288 -10.73 2.77 11.10
CA LEU A 288 -10.47 2.78 9.66
C LEU A 288 -11.40 1.80 8.95
N GLY A 289 -11.92 2.23 7.80
CA GLY A 289 -12.77 1.47 6.92
C GLY A 289 -12.61 1.95 5.48
N SER A 290 -13.60 1.65 4.65
CA SER A 290 -13.58 2.01 3.23
C SER A 290 -13.74 3.52 2.95
N THR A 291 -14.12 4.30 3.97
CA THR A 291 -14.19 5.76 3.93
C THR A 291 -13.20 6.35 4.93
N ALA A 292 -12.29 7.20 4.47
CA ALA A 292 -11.31 7.85 5.32
C ALA A 292 -11.89 9.06 6.08
N SER A 293 -11.77 9.05 7.40
CA SER A 293 -11.95 10.23 8.25
C SER A 293 -10.59 10.88 8.54
N LEU A 294 -10.54 12.22 8.55
CA LEU A 294 -9.29 12.94 8.80
C LEU A 294 -8.84 12.79 10.25
N TYR A 295 -7.67 12.19 10.46
CA TYR A 295 -6.94 12.33 11.72
C TYR A 295 -5.95 13.50 11.62
N ASP A 296 -6.34 14.63 12.21
CA ASP A 296 -5.51 15.83 12.22
C ASP A 296 -4.67 15.92 13.50
N PHE A 297 -3.35 15.82 13.35
CA PHE A 297 -2.39 16.02 14.44
C PHE A 297 -2.21 17.50 14.78
N THR A 298 -2.53 18.43 13.88
CA THR A 298 -2.11 19.82 14.02
C THR A 298 -2.98 20.64 14.95
N THR A 299 -4.08 20.07 15.45
CA THR A 299 -5.14 20.81 16.18
C THR A 299 -4.92 20.88 17.69
N SER A 300 -4.17 19.94 18.27
CA SER A 300 -3.93 19.90 19.72
C SER A 300 -2.79 18.93 20.05
N GLU A 301 -2.05 19.20 21.14
CA GLU A 301 -1.13 18.22 21.75
C GLU A 301 -1.82 16.89 22.07
N ASN A 302 -3.10 16.92 22.45
CA ASN A 302 -3.89 15.73 22.79
C ASN A 302 -4.21 14.83 21.59
N ARG A 303 -3.75 15.19 20.38
CA ARG A 303 -3.76 14.33 19.20
C ARG A 303 -2.52 13.42 19.14
N PHE A 304 -1.55 13.64 20.00
CA PHE A 304 -0.35 12.81 20.09
C PHE A 304 -0.44 11.85 21.28
N TYR A 305 0.10 10.66 21.11
CA TYR A 305 0.22 9.69 22.18
C TYR A 305 1.25 10.15 23.21
N GLY A 306 0.84 10.14 24.48
CA GLY A 306 1.64 10.63 25.60
C GLY A 306 1.60 12.16 25.75
N SER A 307 2.17 12.66 26.84
CA SER A 307 2.00 14.06 27.29
C SER A 307 3.15 15.01 26.91
N ASN A 308 4.01 14.62 25.95
CA ASN A 308 5.15 15.45 25.50
C ASN A 308 5.58 15.10 24.06
N GLY A 309 4.64 14.67 23.21
CA GLY A 309 4.95 14.19 21.86
C GLY A 309 5.03 15.28 20.78
N ALA A 310 4.65 16.53 21.11
CA ALA A 310 4.48 17.59 20.11
C ALA A 310 4.92 18.98 20.63
N ALA A 311 5.38 19.80 19.69
CA ALA A 311 5.66 21.21 19.86
C ALA A 311 4.43 22.06 19.47
N SER A 312 4.19 23.14 20.21
CA SER A 312 3.32 24.24 19.77
C SER A 312 4.08 25.05 18.72
N LEU A 313 3.57 25.08 17.50
CA LEU A 313 4.17 25.78 16.35
C LEU A 313 3.71 27.23 16.28
N GLU A 314 2.45 27.46 16.64
CA GLU A 314 1.81 28.75 16.91
C GLU A 314 0.56 28.48 17.78
N PRO A 315 -0.14 29.49 18.31
CA PRO A 315 -1.34 29.25 19.09
C PRO A 315 -2.32 28.33 18.34
N THR A 316 -2.71 27.22 18.98
CA THR A 316 -3.60 26.17 18.43
C THR A 316 -3.04 25.27 17.33
N VAL A 317 -1.79 25.46 16.90
CA VAL A 317 -1.15 24.62 15.86
C VAL A 317 -0.01 23.80 16.45
N TRP A 318 -0.01 22.51 16.14
CA TRP A 318 0.90 21.53 16.73
C TRP A 318 1.64 20.70 15.68
N GLY A 319 2.80 20.16 16.06
CA GLY A 319 3.59 19.27 15.22
C GLY A 319 4.64 18.48 16.00
N PRO A 320 5.14 17.34 15.52
CA PRO A 320 6.23 16.63 16.15
C PRO A 320 7.51 17.48 16.27
N PHE A 321 8.25 17.26 17.34
CA PHE A 321 9.54 17.91 17.58
C PHE A 321 10.59 17.54 16.53
N SER A 322 11.39 18.53 16.12
CA SER A 322 12.61 18.36 15.33
C SER A 322 13.76 17.84 16.19
N VAL A 323 14.58 16.96 15.62
CA VAL A 323 15.67 16.27 16.35
C VAL A 323 16.96 17.11 16.45
N ARG A 324 17.00 18.36 15.95
CA ARG A 324 18.19 19.23 16.11
C ARG A 324 18.27 19.88 17.51
N GLN A 325 19.25 19.42 18.30
CA GLN A 325 19.88 20.07 19.47
C GLN A 325 18.96 20.95 20.37
N LYS A 326 17.95 20.35 21.01
CA LYS A 326 17.58 20.79 22.37
C LYS A 326 18.14 19.77 23.34
N ARG A 327 18.90 20.24 24.34
CA ARG A 327 19.16 19.47 25.57
C ARG A 327 17.81 18.92 26.01
N LEU A 328 17.66 17.60 25.99
CA LEU A 328 16.53 16.89 26.57
C LEU A 328 16.53 17.21 28.07
N SER A 329 15.85 18.28 28.46
CA SER A 329 15.97 18.88 29.79
C SER A 329 15.08 18.19 30.84
N SER A 330 14.43 17.07 30.49
CA SER A 330 13.65 16.30 31.46
C SER A 330 13.69 14.79 31.20
N PHE A 331 13.84 14.03 32.30
CA PHE A 331 13.88 12.56 32.33
C PHE A 331 12.60 11.90 31.77
N ARG A 332 11.47 12.63 31.72
CA ARG A 332 10.18 12.12 31.21
C ARG A 332 10.09 12.15 29.68
N GLN A 333 10.70 13.12 29.02
CA GLN A 333 10.78 13.17 27.55
C GLN A 333 11.65 12.04 26.97
N LEU A 334 12.66 11.61 27.73
CA LEU A 334 13.50 10.46 27.39
C LEU A 334 12.71 9.14 27.40
N GLN A 335 11.77 8.91 28.32
CA GLN A 335 10.95 7.70 28.33
C GLN A 335 9.98 7.62 27.15
N SER A 336 9.32 8.74 26.80
CA SER A 336 8.44 8.78 25.61
C SER A 336 9.22 8.59 24.31
N ALA A 337 10.43 9.15 24.20
CA ALA A 337 11.33 8.86 23.09
C ALA A 337 11.75 7.38 23.08
N LEU A 338 12.16 6.81 24.22
CA LEU A 338 12.55 5.40 24.31
C LEU A 338 11.42 4.45 23.89
N ILE A 339 10.16 4.78 24.20
CA ILE A 339 8.96 4.01 23.81
C ILE A 339 8.68 4.12 22.30
N MET A 340 9.01 5.24 21.66
CA MET A 340 8.89 5.40 20.20
C MET A 340 10.05 4.74 19.42
N PHE A 341 11.23 4.64 20.04
CA PHE A 341 12.47 4.11 19.43
C PHE A 341 12.78 2.64 19.76
N SER A 342 11.96 1.93 20.56
CA SER A 342 12.33 0.62 21.12
C SER A 342 12.36 -0.57 20.15
N ASN A 343 12.53 -0.39 18.83
CA ASN A 343 12.74 -1.51 17.89
C ASN A 343 13.48 -1.09 16.60
N SER A 344 14.48 -0.22 16.68
CA SER A 344 15.30 0.12 15.50
C SER A 344 16.76 0.41 15.88
N TRP A 345 17.55 -0.67 15.91
CA TRP A 345 18.98 -0.71 15.59
C TRP A 345 19.24 -1.98 14.80
#